data_AF-A0A4R5MF27-F1
#
_entry.id   AF-A0A4R5MF27-F1
#
_cell.length_a   1.000
_cell.length_b   1.000
_cell.length_c   1.000
_cell.angle_alpha   90.00
_cell.angle_beta   90.00
_cell.angle_gamma   90.00
#
_symmetry.space_group_name_H-M   'P 1'
#
loop_
_entity.id
_entity.type
_entity.pdbx_description
1 polymer ?
#
loop_
_entity_poly.entity_id
_entity_poly.type
_entity_poly.pdbx_seq_one_letter_code
_entity_poly.pdbx_strand_id
1 'polypeptide(L)' 'MENRRSYNYMGFDMTAGVDGDHAAGYFVSTQAIHSLTDNTHANVPIDGVAAGRFPTQDNAFDAAFDRIREAIDQRVRAAP' A
#
# COMPACT_ATOMS: atom_id res chain seq x y z
N MET A 1 12.95 0.10 11.03
CA MET A 1 13.47 -0.91 10.07
C MET A 1 12.28 -1.31 9.24
N GLU A 2 12.26 -0.92 7.98
CA GLU A 2 11.09 -1.08 7.13
C GLU A 2 10.85 -2.55 6.81
N ASN A 3 9.65 -3.04 7.11
CA ASN A 3 9.18 -4.34 6.65
C ASN A 3 8.37 -4.13 5.38
N ARG A 4 8.70 -4.87 4.32
CA ARG A 4 7.99 -4.80 3.04
C ARG A 4 7.22 -6.07 2.77
N ARG A 5 5.98 -5.90 2.30
CA ARG A 5 5.15 -6.97 1.77
C ARG A 5 4.67 -6.60 0.38
N SER A 6 4.60 -7.61 -0.48
CA SER A 6 4.09 -7.46 -1.83
C SER A 6 3.01 -8.51 -2.10
N TYR A 7 1.91 -8.10 -2.73
CA TYR A 7 0.80 -8.96 -3.11
C TYR A 7 0.29 -8.61 -4.50
N ASN A 8 -0.20 -9.62 -5.22
CA ASN A 8 -0.83 -9.43 -6.52
C ASN A 8 -2.33 -9.14 -6.38
N TYR A 9 -2.84 -8.15 -7.10
CA TYR A 9 -4.26 -7.82 -7.15
C TYR A 9 -4.64 -7.25 -8.52
N MET A 10 -5.59 -7.89 -9.20
CA MET A 10 -6.13 -7.47 -10.50
C MET A 10 -5.07 -7.18 -11.59
N GLY A 11 -3.96 -7.93 -11.59
CA GLY A 11 -2.87 -7.71 -12.55
C GLY A 11 -1.92 -6.57 -12.15
N PHE A 12 -1.97 -6.11 -10.90
CA PHE A 12 -1.01 -5.20 -10.31
C PHE A 12 -0.31 -5.85 -9.12
N ASP A 13 1.01 -5.74 -9.05
CA ASP A 13 1.77 -6.02 -7.84
C ASP A 13 1.76 -4.80 -6.93
N MET A 14 1.11 -4.95 -5.79
CA MET A 14 1.02 -3.97 -4.73
C MET A 14 2.19 -4.18 -3.77
N THR A 15 2.97 -3.16 -3.51
CA THR A 15 4.05 -3.19 -2.52
C THR A 15 3.78 -2.15 -1.44
N ALA A 16 3.74 -2.62 -0.19
CA ALA A 16 3.64 -1.76 0.97
C ALA A 16 4.88 -1.94 1.86
N GLY A 17 5.39 -0.83 2.38
CA GLY A 17 6.42 -0.77 3.41
C GLY A 17 5.83 -0.20 4.69
N VAL A 18 6.08 -0.85 5.81
CA VAL A 18 5.68 -0.39 7.14
C VAL A 18 6.92 -0.26 7.99
N ASP A 19 7.07 0.89 8.65
CA ASP A 19 8.10 1.15 9.64
C ASP A 19 7.45 1.49 11.00
N GLY A 20 8.27 1.74 12.02
CA GLY A 20 7.84 1.93 13.39
C GLY A 20 8.05 0.70 14.26
N ASP A 21 7.58 0.82 15.49
CA ASP A 21 7.82 -0.15 16.56
C ASP A 21 6.65 -0.16 17.55
N HIS A 22 6.68 -1.09 18.50
CA HIS A 22 5.60 -1.27 19.48
C HIS A 22 5.48 -0.09 20.47
N ALA A 23 6.55 0.68 20.71
CA ALA A 23 6.52 1.82 21.63
C ALA A 23 5.93 3.07 20.96
N ALA A 24 6.23 3.29 19.67
CA ALA A 24 5.78 4.46 18.94
C ALA A 24 4.55 4.20 18.04
N GLY A 25 4.20 2.94 17.79
CA GLY A 25 3.22 2.51 16.80
C GLY A 25 3.84 2.33 15.40
N TYR A 26 3.21 1.48 14.61
CA TYR A 26 3.60 1.19 13.23
C TYR A 26 2.94 2.19 12.27
N PHE A 27 3.62 2.56 11.20
CA PHE A 27 3.09 3.46 10.19
C PHE A 27 3.55 3.02 8.80
N VAL A 28 2.74 3.34 7.80
CA VAL A 28 3.06 3.03 6.41
C VAL A 28 4.12 4.02 5.92
N SER A 29 5.28 3.51 5.52
CA SER A 29 6.42 4.30 5.03
C SER A 29 6.46 4.36 3.51
N THR A 30 6.05 3.29 2.84
CA THR A 30 6.13 3.15 1.38
C THR A 30 4.86 2.51 0.84
N GLN A 31 4.32 3.04 -0.26
CA GLN A 31 3.24 2.39 -1.01
C GLN A 31 3.49 2.57 -2.51
N ALA A 32 3.51 1.46 -3.24
CA ALA A 32 3.72 1.44 -4.68
C ALA A 32 2.88 0.35 -5.33
N ILE A 33 2.55 0.56 -6.60
CA ILE A 33 1.96 -0.45 -7.46
C ILE A 33 2.79 -0.62 -8.72
N HIS A 34 2.78 -1.84 -9.24
CA HIS A 34 3.40 -2.21 -10.49
C HIS A 34 2.40 -2.97 -11.35
N SER A 35 2.01 -2.40 -12.49
CA SER A 35 1.14 -3.07 -13.45
C SER A 35 1.90 -4.20 -14.15
N LEU A 36 1.35 -5.40 -14.12
CA LEU A 36 1.89 -6.55 -14.84
C LEU A 36 1.50 -6.56 -16.33
N THR A 37 0.49 -5.78 -16.73
CA THR A 37 0.05 -5.70 -18.14
C THR A 37 0.95 -4.77 -18.95
N ASP A 38 1.27 -3.60 -18.39
CA ASP A 38 1.95 -2.51 -19.10
C ASP A 38 3.28 -2.12 -18.43
N ASN A 39 3.75 -2.93 -17.48
CA ASN A 39 4.99 -2.73 -16.72
C ASN A 39 5.11 -1.37 -16.02
N THR A 40 3.97 -0.72 -15.76
CA THR A 40 3.90 0.65 -15.24
C THR A 40 4.07 0.67 -13.73
N HIS A 41 4.98 1.49 -13.23
CA HIS A 41 5.18 1.69 -11.80
C HIS A 41 4.54 3.00 -11.36
N ALA A 42 3.78 2.97 -10.27
CA ALA A 42 3.22 4.18 -9.68
C ALA A 42 3.33 4.15 -8.16
N ASN A 43 3.74 5.27 -7.58
CA ASN A 43 3.67 5.46 -6.14
C ASN A 43 2.23 5.75 -5.75
N VAL A 44 1.75 5.11 -4.69
CA VAL A 44 0.44 5.39 -4.11
C VAL A 44 0.66 6.36 -2.95
N PRO A 45 -0.05 7.50 -2.91
CA PRO A 45 0.11 8.43 -1.82
C PRO A 45 -0.36 7.81 -0.49
N ILE A 46 0.36 8.17 0.59
CA ILE A 46 0.07 7.70 1.94
C ILE A 46 -0.89 8.67 2.61
N ASP A 47 -2.17 8.46 2.34
CA ASP A 47 -3.27 9.29 2.82
C ASP A 47 -4.45 8.46 3.33
N GLY A 48 -5.39 9.14 3.99
CA GLY A 48 -6.59 8.53 4.54
C GLY A 48 -6.26 7.48 5.59
N VAL A 49 -6.76 6.26 5.39
CA VAL A 49 -6.59 5.14 6.33
C VAL A 49 -5.10 4.83 6.57
N ALA A 50 -4.23 4.95 5.56
CA ALA A 50 -2.81 4.61 5.65
C ALA A 50 -1.94 5.69 6.34
N ALA A 51 -2.46 6.89 6.59
CA ALA A 51 -1.70 7.99 7.20
C ALA A 51 -1.62 7.91 8.74
N GLY A 52 -2.33 6.96 9.35
CA GLY A 52 -2.37 6.77 10.80
C GLY A 52 -1.16 6.04 11.38
N ARG A 53 -1.13 5.98 12.72
CA ARG A 53 -0.28 5.03 13.46
C ARG A 53 -1.14 3.87 13.95
N PHE A 54 -0.60 2.68 13.81
CA PHE A 54 -1.27 1.43 14.09
C PHE A 54 -0.63 0.70 15.26
N PRO A 55 -1.45 0.01 16.08
CA PRO A 55 -0.95 -0.74 17.22
C PRO A 55 -0.13 -1.98 16.80
N THR A 56 -0.37 -2.52 15.61
CA THR A 56 0.33 -3.69 15.06
C THR A 56 0.79 -3.44 13.64
N GLN A 57 1.85 -4.15 13.25
CA GLN A 57 2.38 -4.07 11.90
C GLN A 57 1.38 -4.59 10.86
N ASP A 58 0.63 -5.66 11.17
CA ASP A 58 -0.39 -6.19 10.28
C ASP A 58 -1.53 -5.20 10.03
N ASN A 59 -1.97 -4.44 11.05
CA ASN A 59 -2.99 -3.41 10.85
C ASN A 59 -2.49 -2.29 9.91
N ALA A 60 -1.21 -1.93 10.01
CA ALA A 60 -0.61 -0.95 9.10
C ALA A 60 -0.53 -1.49 7.66
N PHE A 61 -0.20 -2.77 7.50
CA PHE A 61 -0.22 -3.41 6.19
C PHE A 61 -1.62 -3.48 5.61
N ASP A 62 -2.62 -3.89 6.40
CA ASP A 62 -4.01 -3.96 5.93
C ASP A 62 -4.50 -2.59 5.46
N ALA A 63 -4.24 -1.54 6.23
CA ALA A 63 -4.57 -0.17 5.83
C ALA A 63 -3.83 0.29 4.56
N ALA A 64 -2.54 -0.06 4.42
CA ALA A 64 -1.78 0.23 3.21
C ALA A 64 -2.40 -0.49 1.99
N PHE A 65 -2.66 -1.79 2.11
CA PHE A 65 -3.20 -2.57 1.00
C PHE A 65 -4.61 -2.15 0.62
N ASP A 66 -5.47 -1.80 1.57
CA ASP A 66 -6.79 -1.24 1.24
C ASP A 66 -6.67 0.08 0.49
N ARG A 67 -5.78 0.98 0.93
CA ARG A 67 -5.57 2.24 0.21
C ARG A 67 -5.02 2.01 -1.21
N ILE A 68 -4.12 1.05 -1.37
CA ILE A 68 -3.57 0.66 -2.66
C ILE A 68 -4.65 0.05 -3.56
N ARG A 69 -5.49 -0.84 -3.03
CA ARG A 69 -6.64 -1.42 -3.76
C ARG A 69 -7.57 -0.34 -4.27
N GLU A 70 -7.95 0.62 -3.43
CA GLU A 70 -8.78 1.75 -3.85
C GLU A 70 -8.12 2.55 -4.98
N ALA A 71 -6.79 2.75 -4.91
CA ALA A 71 -6.05 3.47 -5.94
C ALA A 71 -5.93 2.67 -7.26
N ILE A 72 -5.94 1.33 -7.20
CA ILE A 72 -6.02 0.46 -8.39
C ILE A 72 -7.43 0.48 -8.96
N ASP A 73 -8.45 0.28 -8.12
CA ASP A 73 -9.86 0.28 -8.55
C ASP A 73 -10.24 1.59 -9.22
N GLN A 74 -9.77 2.73 -8.71
CA GLN A 74 -9.94 4.03 -9.36
C GLN A 74 -9.27 4.10 -10.74
N ARG A 75 -8.06 3.55 -10.89
CA ARG A 75 -7.34 3.51 -12.17
C ARG A 75 -8.02 2.59 -13.17
N VAL A 76 -8.42 1.39 -12.75
CA VAL A 76 -9.13 0.41 -13.58
C VAL A 76 -10.47 0.98 -14.02
N ARG A 77 -11.21 1.64 -13.13
CA ARG A 77 -12.47 2.30 -13.46
C ARG A 77 -12.31 3.51 -14.38
N ALA A 78 -11.16 4.19 -14.32
CA ALA A 78 -10.84 5.32 -15.19
C ALA A 78 -10.29 4.89 -16.56
N ALA A 79 -9.94 3.61 -16.74
CA ALA A 79 -9.55 3.07 -18.04
C ALA A 79 -10.79 3.00 -18.96
N PRO A 80 -10.82 3.74 -20.09
CA PRO A 80 -11.95 3.79 -21.01
C PRO A 80 -12.18 2.52 -21.82
#